data_AF-Q8HCJ9-F1
#
_entry.id   AF-Q8HCJ9-F1
#
_cell.length_a   1.000
_cell.length_b   1.000
_cell.length_c   1.000
_cell.angle_alpha   90.00
_cell.angle_beta   90.00
_cell.angle_gamma   90.00
#
_symmetry.space_group_name_H-M   'P 1'
#
loop_
_entity.id
_entity.type
_entity.pdbx_description
1 polymer ?
#
loop_
_entity_poly.entity_id
_entity_poly.type
_entity_poly.pdbx_seq_one_letter_code
_entity_poly.pdbx_strand_id
1 'polypeptide(L)'
;MTWLKMNFQNSNSPLMEQLIFFHDHTIFIILMIMMIITYMMMFLILNKNINKKILENQFIEMIWTSLPPVILIFIALPSLH
;
A
#
# COMPACT_ATOMS: atom_id res chain seq x y z
N MET A 1 -8.53 -17.39 -25.68
CA MET A 1 -7.54 -17.99 -24.75
C MET A 1 -7.54 -17.19 -23.46
N THR A 2 -8.10 -17.75 -22.39
CA THR A 2 -8.24 -17.11 -21.07
C THR A 2 -7.15 -17.55 -20.09
N TRP A 3 -6.38 -18.57 -20.45
CA TRP A 3 -5.29 -19.08 -19.62
C TRP A 3 -4.22 -18.00 -19.43
N LEU A 4 -3.81 -17.80 -18.17
CA LEU A 4 -2.78 -16.86 -17.72
C LEU A 4 -3.12 -15.35 -17.75
N LYS A 5 -4.40 -14.95 -17.85
CA LYS A 5 -4.76 -13.55 -17.58
C LYS A 5 -4.69 -13.26 -16.07
N MET A 6 -3.82 -12.32 -15.67
CA MET A 6 -3.70 -11.85 -14.28
C MET A 6 -4.73 -10.76 -13.94
N ASN A 7 -5.14 -9.95 -14.92
CA ASN A 7 -6.14 -8.90 -14.74
C ASN A 7 -7.57 -9.45 -14.83
N PHE A 8 -8.54 -8.63 -14.42
CA PHE A 8 -9.95 -8.96 -14.56
C PHE A 8 -10.37 -9.22 -16.02
N GLN A 9 -11.47 -9.96 -16.15
CA GLN A 9 -12.17 -10.08 -17.42
C GLN A 9 -12.74 -8.72 -17.82
N ASN A 10 -12.97 -8.52 -19.12
CA ASN A 10 -13.58 -7.30 -19.61
C ASN A 10 -14.95 -7.09 -18.95
N SER A 11 -15.28 -5.86 -18.60
CA SER A 11 -16.57 -5.53 -17.98
C SER A 11 -17.72 -5.86 -18.94
N ASN A 12 -18.80 -6.40 -18.39
CA ASN A 12 -20.05 -6.63 -19.10
C ASN A 12 -21.24 -5.92 -18.43
N SER A 13 -20.95 -5.04 -17.45
CA SER A 13 -21.91 -4.21 -16.73
C SER A 13 -21.22 -2.94 -16.23
N PRO A 14 -21.93 -1.82 -16.08
CA PRO A 14 -21.36 -0.57 -15.58
C PRO A 14 -20.79 -0.71 -14.17
N LEU A 15 -21.39 -1.58 -13.35
CA LEU A 15 -20.90 -1.88 -11.99
C LEU A 15 -19.55 -2.61 -12.01
N MET A 16 -19.34 -3.53 -12.96
CA MET A 16 -18.03 -4.19 -13.12
C MET A 16 -16.95 -3.19 -13.55
N GLU A 17 -17.31 -2.20 -14.37
CA GLU A 17 -16.36 -1.15 -14.77
C GLU A 17 -15.93 -0.29 -13.58
N GLN A 18 -16.88 0.12 -12.72
CA GLN A 18 -16.57 0.82 -11.46
C GLN A 18 -15.67 -0.01 -10.53
N LEU A 19 -15.91 -1.31 -10.41
CA LEU A 19 -15.07 -2.20 -9.61
C LEU A 19 -13.64 -2.32 -10.16
N ILE A 20 -13.47 -2.34 -11.48
CA ILE A 20 -12.14 -2.35 -12.11
C ILE A 20 -11.41 -1.02 -11.81
N PHE A 21 -12.09 0.13 -11.92
CA PHE A 21 -11.50 1.43 -11.55
C PHE A 21 -11.10 1.50 -10.08
N PHE A 22 -11.96 1.00 -9.18
CA PHE A 22 -11.64 0.92 -7.76
C PHE A 22 -10.42 0.03 -7.50
N HIS A 23 -10.40 -1.16 -8.11
CA HIS A 23 -9.28 -2.08 -7.99
C HIS A 23 -7.96 -1.46 -8.44
N ASP A 24 -7.92 -0.82 -9.61
CA ASP A 24 -6.70 -0.20 -10.13
C ASP A 24 -6.19 0.92 -9.20
N HIS A 25 -7.10 1.70 -8.60
CA HIS A 25 -6.76 2.68 -7.59
C HIS A 25 -6.18 2.03 -6.32
N THR A 26 -6.80 0.96 -5.82
CA THR A 26 -6.29 0.25 -4.62
C THR A 26 -4.93 -0.41 -4.88
N ILE A 27 -4.72 -1.03 -6.04
CA ILE A 27 -3.44 -1.61 -6.42
C ILE A 27 -2.34 -0.54 -6.47
N PHE A 28 -2.64 0.64 -7.00
CA PHE A 28 -1.67 1.75 -7.02
C PHE A 28 -1.22 2.13 -5.60
N ILE A 29 -2.16 2.25 -4.65
CA ILE A 29 -1.84 2.57 -3.26
C ILE A 29 -1.03 1.44 -2.62
N ILE A 30 -1.41 0.18 -2.80
CA ILE A 30 -0.70 -0.97 -2.24
C ILE A 30 0.74 -1.05 -2.77
N LEU A 31 0.94 -0.82 -4.06
CA LEU A 31 2.28 -0.76 -4.66
C LEU A 31 3.14 0.34 -4.02
N MET A 32 2.58 1.53 -3.80
CA MET A 32 3.31 2.62 -3.12
C MET A 32 3.76 2.21 -1.71
N ILE A 33 2.89 1.57 -0.93
CA ILE A 33 3.23 1.07 0.42
C ILE A 33 4.35 0.02 0.32
N MET A 34 4.23 -0.93 -0.59
CA MET A 34 5.23 -1.99 -0.78
C MET A 34 6.60 -1.43 -1.18
N MET A 35 6.63 -0.39 -2.02
CA MET A 35 7.89 0.27 -2.40
C MET A 35 8.54 0.99 -1.22
N ILE A 36 7.75 1.64 -0.35
CA ILE A 36 8.27 2.28 0.87
C ILE A 36 8.83 1.25 1.84
N ILE A 37 8.11 0.15 2.08
CA ILE A 37 8.56 -0.92 3.00
C ILE A 37 9.84 -1.57 2.48
N THR A 38 9.88 -1.92 1.19
CA THR A 38 11.07 -2.54 0.59
C THR A 38 12.27 -1.60 0.65
N TYR A 39 12.10 -0.31 0.36
CA TYR A 39 13.15 0.69 0.53
C TYR A 39 13.67 0.77 1.98
N MET A 40 12.77 0.83 2.96
CA MET A 40 13.15 0.86 4.38
C MET A 40 13.93 -0.39 4.80
N MET A 41 13.49 -1.57 4.37
CA MET A 41 14.19 -2.83 4.65
C MET A 41 15.59 -2.85 4.01
N MET A 42 15.72 -2.39 2.76
CA MET A 42 17.02 -2.30 2.09
C MET A 42 17.95 -1.32 2.81
N PHE A 43 17.42 -0.19 3.28
CA PHE A 43 18.19 0.78 4.06
C PHE A 43 18.70 0.17 5.37
N LEU A 44 17.88 -0.60 6.10
CA LEU A 44 18.30 -1.26 7.33
C LEU A 44 19.40 -2.30 7.09
N ILE A 45 19.32 -3.08 6.00
CA ILE A 45 20.33 -4.09 5.66
C ILE A 45 21.67 -3.45 5.27
N LEU A 46 21.63 -2.34 4.51
CA LEU A 46 22.83 -1.65 4.04
C LEU A 46 23.47 -0.76 5.11
N ASN A 47 22.74 -0.41 6.17
CA ASN A 47 23.25 0.46 7.22
C ASN A 47 24.27 -0.27 8.11
N LYS A 48 25.50 0.24 8.14
CA LYS A 48 26.60 -0.32 8.95
C LYS A 48 26.63 0.19 10.39
N ASN A 49 25.83 1.21 10.72
CA ASN A 49 25.87 1.87 12.02
C ASN A 49 24.96 1.14 13.02
N ILE A 50 25.55 0.57 14.08
CA ILE A 50 24.82 -0.13 15.14
C ILE A 50 24.56 0.84 16.30
N ASN A 51 23.30 1.28 16.47
CA ASN A 51 22.89 2.02 17.65
C ASN A 51 22.12 1.12 18.62
N LYS A 52 22.75 0.77 19.76
CA LYS A 52 22.15 -0.12 20.78
C LYS A 52 21.30 0.62 21.84
N LYS A 53 21.23 1.96 21.81
CA LYS A 53 20.55 2.77 22.83
C LYS A 53 19.12 3.19 22.47
N ILE A 54 18.64 2.83 21.28
CA ILE A 54 17.23 3.06 20.90
C ILE A 54 16.41 1.93 21.54
N LEU A 55 15.96 2.15 22.77
CA LEU A 55 15.09 1.20 23.48
C LEU A 55 13.61 1.47 23.15
N GLU A 56 13.21 2.74 23.18
CA GLU A 56 11.84 3.17 22.86
C GLU A 56 11.92 4.58 22.26
N ASN A 57 11.36 4.77 21.06
CA ASN A 57 11.23 6.10 20.47
C ASN A 57 9.77 6.35 20.10
N GLN A 58 9.04 6.89 21.07
CA GLN A 58 7.61 7.23 20.96
C GLN A 58 7.28 8.09 19.74
N PHE A 59 8.20 8.97 19.33
CA PHE A 59 8.02 9.78 18.12
C PHE A 59 7.93 8.92 16.85
N ILE A 60 8.75 7.86 16.72
CA ILE A 60 8.72 6.98 15.54
C ILE A 60 7.45 6.12 15.56
N GLU A 61 7.04 5.66 16.75
CA GLU A 61 5.77 4.94 16.94
C GLU A 61 4.57 5.76 16.50
N MET A 62 4.51 7.03 16.90
CA MET A 62 3.44 7.93 16.48
C MET A 62 3.41 8.14 14.95
N ILE A 63 4.58 8.21 14.30
CA ILE A 63 4.66 8.37 12.84
C ILE A 63 4.13 7.11 12.14
N TRP A 64 4.61 5.91 12.48
CA TRP A 64 4.16 4.70 11.76
C TRP A 64 2.77 4.22 12.18
N THR A 65 2.21 4.67 13.30
CA THR A 65 0.80 4.36 13.68
C THR A 65 -0.20 5.31 13.04
N SER A 66 0.20 6.56 12.75
CA SER A 66 -0.67 7.54 12.08
C SER A 66 -0.71 7.38 10.56
N LEU A 67 0.37 6.88 9.94
CA LEU A 67 0.44 6.68 8.49
C LEU A 67 -0.60 5.66 7.94
N PRO A 68 -0.80 4.46 8.52
CA PRO A 68 -1.73 3.48 7.98
C PRO A 68 -3.20 3.96 7.96
N PRO A 69 -3.75 4.57 9.04
CA PRO A 69 -5.10 5.13 9.00
C PRO A 69 -5.30 6.20 7.93
N VAL A 70 -4.31 7.07 7.70
CA VAL A 70 -4.39 8.10 6.64
C VAL A 70 -4.48 7.45 5.27
N ILE A 71 -3.69 6.42 5.01
CA ILE A 71 -3.71 5.69 3.73
C ILE A 71 -5.03 4.94 3.54
N LEU A 72 -5.60 4.37 4.60
CA LEU A 72 -6.90 3.70 4.55
C LEU A 72 -8.05 4.64 4.19
N ILE A 73 -8.00 5.91 4.63
CA ILE A 73 -9.01 6.92 4.24
C ILE A 73 -8.98 7.17 2.72
N PHE A 74 -7.79 7.23 2.12
CA PHE A 74 -7.66 7.38 0.67
C PHE A 74 -8.23 6.20 -0.11
N ILE A 75 -8.18 5.00 0.44
CA ILE A 75 -8.83 3.81 -0.13
C ILE A 75 -10.36 3.88 0.05
N ALA A 76 -10.83 4.35 1.21
CA ALA A 76 -12.25 4.35 1.55
C ALA A 76 -13.07 5.35 0.71
N LEU A 77 -12.52 6.51 0.37
CA LEU A 77 -13.23 7.56 -0.39
C LEU A 77 -13.79 7.09 -1.74
N PRO A 78 -13.00 6.48 -2.65
CA PRO A 78 -13.52 5.95 -3.91
C PRO A 78 -14.33 4.66 -3.74
N SER A 79 -14.27 4.00 -2.58
CA SER A 79 -15.07 2.78 -2.32
C SER A 79 -16.52 3.07 -1.95
N LEU A 80 -16.79 4.29 -1.42
CA LEU A 80 -18.10 4.70 -0.91
C LEU A 80 -18.97 5.39 -1.97
N HIS A 81 -18.39 5.75 -3.11
CA HIS A 81 -19.05 6.46 -4.21
C HIS A 81 -19.26 5.55 -5.43
#